data_AF-A0A821DGD0-F1
#
_entry.id   AF-A0A821DGD0-F1
#
_cell.length_a   1.000
_cell.length_b   1.000
_cell.length_c   1.000
_cell.angle_alpha   90.00
_cell.angle_beta   90.00
_cell.angle_gamma   90.00
#
_symmetry.space_group_name_H-M   'P 1'
#
loop_
_entity.id
_entity.type
_entity.pdbx_description
1 polymer ?
#
loop_
_entity_poly.entity_id
_entity_poly.type
_entity_poly.pdbx_seq_one_letter_code
_entity_poly.pdbx_strand_id
1 'polypeptide(L)'
;LLAFLFNDFLLFSTIKTSSNNWQSQLFEPKSNLQLKLYRLPLLLTDIVIANEILNDHTLWVRAINNALEEYQTTEKLILTDKALFSITGKTNL
;
A
#
# COMPACT_ATOMS: atom_id res chain seq x y z
N LEU A 1 -14.55 1.44 10.66
CA LEU A 1 -13.76 1.73 9.44
C LEU A 1 -12.57 0.78 9.43
N LEU A 2 -12.25 0.18 8.28
CA LEU A 2 -11.08 -0.69 8.09
C LEU A 2 -10.11 -0.02 7.11
N ALA A 3 -8.83 -0.21 7.34
CA ALA A 3 -7.76 0.16 6.45
C ALA A 3 -6.98 -1.09 6.04
N PHE A 4 -6.62 -1.20 4.77
CA PHE A 4 -5.72 -2.23 4.24
C PHE A 4 -4.56 -1.54 3.55
N LEU A 5 -3.35 -1.88 3.98
CA LEU A 5 -2.12 -1.41 3.34
C LEU A 5 -1.71 -2.41 2.27
N PHE A 6 -1.60 -1.92 1.03
CA PHE A 6 -0.95 -2.62 -0.07
C PHE A 6 0.40 -1.95 -0.35
N ASN A 7 1.21 -2.58 -1.20
CA ASN A 7 2.57 -2.08 -1.52
C ASN A 7 2.55 -0.75 -2.30
N ASP A 8 1.43 -0.38 -2.90
CA ASP A 8 1.26 0.76 -3.80
C ASP A 8 0.15 1.74 -3.34
N PHE A 9 -0.84 1.28 -2.58
CA PHE A 9 -1.90 2.14 -2.04
C PHE A 9 -2.46 1.70 -0.69
N LEU A 10 -3.14 2.64 -0.02
CA LEU A 10 -3.94 2.44 1.18
C LEU A 10 -5.43 2.41 0.83
N LEU A 11 -6.10 1.32 1.18
CA LEU A 11 -7.52 1.09 0.91
C LEU A 11 -8.36 1.27 2.16
N PHE A 12 -9.38 2.12 2.10
CA PHE A 12 -10.33 2.30 3.19
C PHE A 12 -11.66 1.66 2.86
N SER A 13 -12.20 0.88 3.80
CA SER A 13 -13.49 0.20 3.64
C SER A 13 -14.34 0.24 4.91
N THR A 14 -15.63 0.01 4.73
CA THR A 14 -16.60 -0.18 5.80
C THR A 14 -17.21 -1.56 5.66
N ILE A 15 -17.53 -2.18 6.80
CA ILE A 15 -18.25 -3.46 6.82
C ILE A 15 -19.74 -3.17 6.65
N LYS A 16 -20.38 -3.76 5.64
CA LYS A 16 -21.81 -3.60 5.37
C LYS A 16 -22.69 -4.38 6.35
N THR A 17 -22.25 -5.59 6.70
CA THR A 17 -22.97 -6.47 7.61
C THR A 17 -22.29 -6.39 8.97
N SER A 18 -22.95 -5.82 9.97
CA SER A 18 -22.39 -5.78 11.33
C SER A 18 -22.40 -7.18 11.92
N SER A 19 -21.33 -7.94 11.67
CA SER A 19 -21.02 -9.15 12.42
C SER A 19 -20.34 -8.73 13.72
N ASN A 20 -20.83 -9.24 14.85
CA ASN A 20 -20.24 -8.96 16.16
C ASN A 20 -18.79 -9.49 16.26
N ASN A 21 -18.42 -10.46 15.41
CA ASN A 21 -17.09 -11.09 15.37
C ASN A 21 -16.36 -10.81 14.04
N TRP A 22 -16.52 -9.61 13.49
CA TRP A 22 -15.91 -9.28 12.19
C TRP A 22 -14.38 -9.38 12.17
N GLN A 23 -13.71 -9.21 13.32
CA GLN A 23 -12.25 -9.24 13.41
C GLN A 23 -11.68 -10.63 13.14
N SER A 24 -12.27 -11.68 13.73
CA SER A 24 -11.82 -13.06 13.50
C SER A 24 -12.17 -13.51 12.07
N GLN A 25 -13.34 -13.09 11.58
CA GLN A 25 -13.83 -13.46 10.26
C GLN A 25 -13.07 -12.79 9.11
N LEU A 26 -12.35 -11.69 9.34
CA LEU A 26 -11.76 -10.88 8.26
C LEU A 26 -10.81 -11.68 7.34
N PHE A 27 -10.06 -12.62 7.92
CA PHE A 27 -9.10 -13.45 7.20
C PHE A 27 -9.46 -14.94 7.25
N GLU A 28 -10.68 -15.27 7.70
CA GLU A 28 -11.16 -16.66 7.69
C GLU A 28 -11.51 -17.09 6.25
N PRO A 29 -11.13 -18.31 5.83
CA PRO A 29 -11.40 -18.80 4.47
C PRO A 29 -12.89 -18.90 4.12
N LYS A 30 -13.77 -19.01 5.13
CA LYS A 30 -15.23 -19.17 4.97
C LYS A 30 -16.01 -17.95 5.44
N SER A 31 -15.39 -16.78 5.46
CA SER A 31 -16.08 -15.57 5.87
C SER A 31 -17.05 -15.07 4.79
N ASN A 32 -18.21 -14.60 5.23
CA ASN A 32 -19.20 -13.95 4.38
C ASN A 32 -19.26 -12.43 4.63
N LEU A 33 -18.13 -11.86 5.07
CA LEU A 33 -18.06 -10.43 5.36
C LEU A 33 -18.14 -9.62 4.06
N GLN A 34 -19.12 -8.72 4.01
CA GLN A 34 -19.26 -7.81 2.88
C GLN A 34 -18.61 -6.48 3.20
N LEU A 35 -17.58 -6.13 2.45
CA LEU A 35 -16.90 -4.84 2.55
C LEU A 35 -17.43 -3.88 1.48
N LYS A 36 -17.50 -2.60 1.81
CA LYS A 36 -17.78 -1.50 0.88
C LYS A 36 -16.63 -0.53 0.91
N LEU A 37 -16.18 -0.09 -0.26
CA LEU A 37 -15.21 0.98 -0.38
C LEU A 37 -15.74 2.26 0.29
N TYR A 38 -14.92 2.85 1.14
CA TYR A 38 -15.25 4.10 1.83
C TYR A 38 -14.88 5.32 0.98
N ARG A 39 -13.71 5.26 0.33
CA ARG A 39 -13.19 6.28 -0.57
C ARG A 39 -12.32 5.63 -1.65
N LEU A 40 -11.87 6.46 -2.60
CA LEU A 40 -10.86 6.04 -3.57
C LEU A 40 -9.57 5.59 -2.85
N PRO A 41 -8.90 4.53 -3.35
CA PRO A 41 -7.59 4.12 -2.84
C PRO A 41 -6.61 5.28 -2.87
N LEU A 42 -5.82 5.42 -1.82
CA LEU A 42 -4.84 6.49 -1.69
C LEU A 42 -3.46 5.94 -2.04
N LEU A 43 -2.84 6.41 -3.11
CA LEU A 43 -1.50 5.96 -3.53
C LEU A 43 -0.47 6.32 -2.46
N LEU A 44 0.49 5.42 -2.19
CA LEU A 44 1.52 5.66 -1.19
C LEU A 44 2.37 6.88 -1.52
N THR A 45 2.60 7.17 -2.81
CA THR A 45 3.30 8.35 -3.31
C THR A 45 2.69 9.66 -2.83
N ASP A 46 1.36 9.72 -2.72
CA ASP A 46 0.64 10.92 -2.31
C ASP A 46 0.66 11.11 -0.79
N ILE A 47 0.88 10.02 -0.03
CA ILE A 47 0.90 10.02 1.44
C ILE A 47 2.22 10.59 1.98
N VAL A 48 3.33 10.39 1.27
CA VAL A 48 4.69 10.87 1.66
C VAL A 48 4.75 12.38 1.87
N ILE A 49 3.92 13.14 1.17
CA ILE A 49 3.92 14.60 1.26
C ILE A 49 3.45 15.07 2.67
N ALA A 50 2.78 14.20 3.44
CA ALA A 50 2.37 14.48 4.82
C ALA A 50 3.44 14.09 5.88
N ASN A 51 4.61 13.58 5.47
CA ASN A 51 5.60 12.89 6.32
C ASN A 51 6.40 13.79 7.29
N GLU A 52 6.16 15.11 7.35
CA GLU A 52 6.73 15.92 8.44
C GLU A 52 6.11 15.61 9.82
N ILE A 53 5.00 14.86 9.88
CA ILE A 53 4.19 14.74 11.11
C ILE A 53 4.35 13.38 11.81
N LEU A 54 4.91 12.35 11.17
CA LEU A 54 4.84 10.97 11.70
C LEU A 54 6.16 10.44 12.28
N ASN A 55 6.66 11.12 13.32
CA ASN A 55 7.71 10.59 14.23
C ASN A 55 7.17 9.53 15.21
N ASP A 56 6.09 8.84 14.88
CA ASP A 56 5.43 7.89 15.77
C ASP A 56 5.78 6.44 15.42
N HIS A 57 6.15 5.63 16.42
CA HIS A 57 6.70 4.28 16.23
C HIS A 57 5.62 3.20 16.08
N THR A 58 4.47 3.52 15.50
CA THR A 58 3.42 2.51 15.29
C THR A 58 3.84 1.53 14.20
N LEU A 59 3.38 0.28 14.30
CA LEU A 59 3.63 -0.76 13.27
C LEU A 59 3.16 -0.32 11.88
N TRP A 60 2.12 0.52 11.81
CA TRP A 60 1.60 1.08 10.57
C TRP A 60 2.57 2.05 9.90
N VAL A 61 3.20 2.96 10.67
CA VAL A 61 4.20 3.90 10.11
C VAL A 61 5.36 3.12 9.48
N ARG A 62 5.86 2.11 10.19
CA ARG A 62 6.96 1.28 9.68
C ARG A 62 6.57 0.54 8.40
N ALA A 63 5.39 -0.08 8.37
CA ALA A 63 4.94 -0.81 7.20
C ALA A 63 4.74 0.11 5.98
N ILE A 64 4.20 1.32 6.19
CA ILE A 64 4.02 2.33 5.13
C ILE A 64 5.39 2.80 4.61
N ASN A 65 6.32 3.12 5.51
CA ASN A 65 7.66 3.57 5.11
C ASN A 65 8.41 2.48 4.35
N ASN A 66 8.33 1.22 4.80
CA ASN A 66 8.97 0.10 4.09
C ASN A 66 8.39 -0.09 2.69
N ALA A 67 7.05 -0.08 2.55
CA ALA A 67 6.40 -0.20 1.24
C ALA A 67 6.78 0.96 0.31
N LEU A 68 6.94 2.16 0.85
CA LEU A 68 7.38 3.32 0.10
C LEU A 68 8.83 3.20 -0.38
N GLU A 69 9.74 2.78 0.50
CA GLU A 69 11.16 2.56 0.14
C GLU A 69 11.29 1.51 -0.96
N GLU A 70 10.51 0.43 -0.90
CA GLU A 70 10.47 -0.61 -1.94
C GLU A 70 9.94 -0.07 -3.28
N TYR A 71 8.89 0.74 -3.24
CA TYR A 71 8.35 1.42 -4.42
C TYR A 71 9.39 2.32 -5.09
N GLN A 72 10.02 3.21 -4.31
CA GLN A 72 11.03 4.14 -4.81
C GLN A 72 12.25 3.43 -5.39
N THR A 73 12.68 2.33 -4.74
CA THR A 73 13.79 1.50 -5.22
C THR A 73 13.44 0.86 -6.57
N THR A 74 12.24 0.30 -6.69
CA THR A 74 11.75 -0.30 -7.94
C THR A 74 11.66 0.73 -9.07
N GLU A 75 11.11 1.91 -8.79
CA GLU A 75 11.01 2.99 -9.78
C GLU A 75 12.39 3.43 -10.26
N LYS A 76 13.34 3.62 -9.35
CA LYS A 76 14.73 3.98 -9.68
C LYS A 76 15.41 2.92 -10.53
N LEU A 77 15.21 1.63 -10.24
CA LEU A 77 15.73 0.53 -11.05
C LEU A 77 15.17 0.56 -12.46
N ILE A 78 13.85 0.75 -12.60
CA ILE A 78 13.19 0.85 -13.91
C ILE A 78 13.73 2.04 -14.71
N LEU A 79 13.90 3.20 -14.08
CA LEU A 79 14.45 4.39 -14.75
C LEU A 79 15.91 4.17 -15.17
N THR A 80 16.70 3.51 -14.33
CA THR A 80 18.10 3.19 -14.61
C THR A 80 18.21 2.20 -15.77
N ASP A 81 17.38 1.16 -15.80
CA ASP A 81 17.36 0.19 -16.89
C ASP A 81 16.92 0.84 -18.21
N LYS A 82 15.89 1.70 -18.18
CA LYS A 82 15.48 2.50 -19.34
C LYS A 82 16.60 3.41 -19.86
N ALA A 83 17.32 4.08 -18.95
CA ALA A 83 18.46 4.92 -19.33
C ALA A 83 19.58 4.08 -19.95
N LEU A 84 19.92 2.94 -19.36
CA LEU A 84 20.94 2.02 -19.88
C LEU A 84 20.54 1.46 -21.25
N PHE A 85 19.29 1.09 -21.44
CA PHE A 85 18.77 0.66 -22.73
C PHE A 85 18.91 1.76 -23.80
N SER A 86 18.62 3.01 -23.47
CA SER A 86 18.77 4.12 -24.43
C SER A 86 20.22 4.35 -24.87
N ILE A 87 21.19 4.06 -24.00
CA ILE A 87 22.62 4.28 -24.24
C ILE A 87 23.25 3.06 -24.94
N THR A 88 22.85 1.85 -24.55
CA THR A 88 23.56 0.61 -24.90
C THR A 88 22.76 -0.33 -25.80
N GLY A 89 21.46 -0.09 -25.97
CA GLY A 89 20.53 -0.99 -26.67
C GLY A 89 20.26 -2.31 -25.95
N LYS A 90 20.71 -2.47 -24.70
CA LYS A 90 20.56 -3.70 -23.90
C LYS A 90 19.90 -3.39 -22.55
N THR A 91 19.07 -4.31 -22.08
CA THR A 91 18.48 -4.29 -20.73
C THR A 91 19.31 -5.15 -19.78
N ASN A 92 19.33 -4.79 -18.50
CA ASN A 92 19.90 -5.59 -17.42
C ASN A 92 18.82 -6.35 -16.62
N LEU A 93 17.55 -6.09 -16.94
CA LEU A 93 16.38 -6.88 -16.55
C LEU A 93 16.11 -7.98 -17.58
#